data_AF-A0A7J6S9Z8-F1
#
_entry.id   AF-A0A7J6S9Z8-F1
#
_cell.length_a   1.000
_cell.length_b   1.000
_cell.length_c   1.000
_cell.angle_alpha   90.00
_cell.angle_beta   90.00
_cell.angle_gamma   90.00
#
_symmetry.space_group_name_H-M   'P 1'
#
loop_
_entity.id
_entity.type
_entity.pdbx_description
1 polymer ?
#
loop_
_entity_poly.entity_id
_entity_poly.type
_entity_poly.pdbx_seq_one_letter_code
_entity_poly.pdbx_strand_id
1 'polypeptide(L)'
;LARGSFPSEVGMDRHHVVRAGLRYKSVQQLRQERLLLRRKEAEAEAGKEATFTPSLNPRSLKILERRRVHDAVSNLPVEDRLLRAQEVSARGQALRMEDDAVPLTRDERHRRIRRFMARQGESPRSRAHRIECSDTRRRQKKREWLQSRGPPDCTFQPELNPKSRELNAAKGHTEERRVYERLYEDATKMRSERSHRSTEAEQEDCSTSERQGDTYSHVKSHYNFSKPSQLMADITREQQQRRQRVEEQRQQRQYDELRECTFTPRTAAASGGPSLRRSDLQSTSTMSSCSAIPAGPVLIGGYDRFMENRRMAEEARCKERQKQEASTMRTDSQPKDWAPTLTVPQPFQFSSSSSRRPRSRHTPKEDGYSFRPATNESRRRDALRSALGEEEFSRFMAELDDDSGRLS
;
A
#
# COMPACT_ATOMS: atom_id res chain seq x y z
N LEU A 1 -18.45 -66.14 30.13
CA LEU A 1 -17.65 -65.22 30.96
C LEU A 1 -17.14 -64.11 30.04
N ALA A 2 -17.47 -62.82 30.11
CA ALA A 2 -18.41 -62.04 30.89
C ALA A 2 -18.76 -60.82 30.00
N ARG A 3 -20.05 -60.54 29.78
CA ARG A 3 -20.49 -59.30 29.11
C ARG A 3 -20.58 -58.21 30.18
N GLY A 4 -19.65 -57.26 30.14
CA GLY A 4 -19.64 -56.09 31.02
C GLY A 4 -20.79 -55.14 30.68
N SER A 5 -21.73 -55.03 31.61
CA SER A 5 -22.79 -54.03 31.62
C SER A 5 -22.17 -52.67 31.94
N PHE A 6 -22.24 -51.72 31.02
CA PHE A 6 -21.92 -50.32 31.30
C PHE A 6 -23.15 -49.65 31.95
N PRO A 7 -23.00 -49.02 33.12
CA PRO A 7 -24.10 -48.32 33.76
C PRO A 7 -24.53 -47.13 32.89
N SER A 8 -25.84 -47.07 32.64
CA SER A 8 -26.55 -46.00 31.96
C SER A 8 -26.18 -44.63 32.50
N GLU A 9 -25.77 -43.74 31.60
CA GLU A 9 -25.47 -42.33 31.86
C GLU A 9 -26.57 -41.68 32.71
N VAL A 10 -26.20 -41.27 33.91
CA VAL A 10 -26.98 -40.38 34.76
C VAL A 10 -27.15 -39.07 34.00
N GLY A 11 -28.37 -38.77 33.58
CA GLY A 11 -28.73 -37.52 32.92
C GLY A 11 -28.41 -36.34 33.82
N MET A 12 -27.21 -35.77 33.65
CA MET A 12 -26.86 -34.50 34.25
C MET A 12 -27.71 -33.42 33.58
N ASP A 13 -28.60 -32.84 34.38
CA ASP A 13 -29.47 -31.73 34.04
C ASP A 13 -28.70 -30.63 33.29
N ARG A 14 -28.94 -30.52 31.98
CA ARG A 14 -28.32 -29.52 31.09
C ARG A 14 -28.52 -28.08 31.59
N HIS A 15 -29.49 -27.85 32.46
CA HIS A 15 -29.75 -26.56 33.09
C HIS A 15 -28.66 -26.10 34.08
N HIS A 16 -27.93 -27.02 34.74
CA HIS A 16 -26.88 -26.64 35.69
C HIS A 16 -25.60 -26.14 35.00
N VAL A 17 -25.26 -26.70 33.84
CA VAL A 17 -24.07 -26.29 33.06
C VAL A 17 -24.22 -24.87 32.50
N VAL A 18 -25.43 -24.50 32.06
CA VAL A 18 -25.70 -23.15 31.51
C VAL A 18 -25.60 -22.07 32.60
N ARG A 19 -26.07 -22.34 33.82
CA ARG A 19 -25.94 -21.39 34.94
C ARG A 19 -24.49 -21.17 35.38
N ALA A 20 -23.64 -22.19 35.34
CA ALA A 20 -22.22 -22.07 35.67
C ALA A 20 -21.45 -21.22 34.62
N GLY A 21 -21.77 -21.38 33.33
CA GLY A 21 -21.14 -20.59 32.26
C GLY A 21 -21.46 -19.09 32.31
N LEU A 22 -22.67 -18.71 32.73
CA LEU A 22 -23.06 -17.31 32.87
C LEU A 22 -22.33 -16.61 34.04
N ARG A 23 -22.11 -17.31 35.15
CA ARG A 23 -21.34 -16.78 36.30
C ARG A 23 -19.86 -16.62 35.98
N TYR A 24 -19.29 -17.49 35.15
CA TYR A 24 -17.89 -17.36 34.74
C TYR A 24 -17.65 -16.13 33.85
N LYS A 25 -18.55 -15.86 32.90
CA LYS A 25 -18.48 -14.67 32.04
C LYS A 25 -18.59 -13.36 32.83
N SER A 26 -19.49 -13.29 33.82
CA SER A 26 -19.61 -12.10 34.66
C SER A 26 -18.38 -11.86 35.55
N VAL A 27 -17.77 -12.92 36.10
CA VAL A 27 -16.53 -12.81 36.89
C VAL A 27 -15.35 -12.34 36.03
N GLN A 28 -15.25 -12.80 34.77
CA GLN A 28 -14.22 -12.32 33.85
C GLN A 28 -14.41 -10.85 33.47
N GLN A 29 -15.64 -10.41 33.21
CA GLN A 29 -15.96 -9.00 32.95
C GLN A 29 -15.59 -8.12 34.15
N LEU A 30 -15.99 -8.52 35.36
CA LEU A 30 -15.68 -7.78 36.59
C LEU A 30 -14.16 -7.67 36.83
N ARG A 31 -13.40 -8.73 36.49
CA ARG A 31 -11.93 -8.73 36.58
C ARG A 31 -11.31 -7.78 35.56
N GLN A 32 -11.81 -7.74 34.32
CA GLN A 32 -11.35 -6.81 33.29
C GLN A 32 -11.65 -5.36 33.66
N GLU A 33 -12.84 -5.08 34.16
CA GLU A 33 -13.21 -3.74 34.64
C GLU A 33 -12.31 -3.30 35.78
N ARG A 34 -12.04 -4.17 36.76
CA ARG A 34 -11.15 -3.85 37.89
C ARG A 34 -9.71 -3.59 37.45
N LEU A 35 -9.22 -4.29 36.43
CA LEU A 35 -7.89 -4.03 35.85
C LEU A 35 -7.85 -2.70 35.10
N LEU A 36 -8.90 -2.36 34.34
CA LEU A 36 -9.00 -1.07 33.65
C LEU A 36 -9.06 0.08 34.66
N LEU A 37 -9.76 -0.10 35.77
CA LEU A 37 -9.88 0.91 36.83
C LEU A 37 -8.53 1.15 37.51
N ARG A 38 -7.81 0.08 37.91
CA ARG A 38 -6.44 0.19 38.42
C ARG A 38 -5.46 0.86 37.46
N ARG A 39 -5.58 0.58 36.16
CA ARG A 39 -4.74 1.22 35.14
C ARG A 39 -5.01 2.73 35.06
N LYS A 40 -6.28 3.15 35.11
CA LYS A 40 -6.66 4.57 35.13
C LYS A 40 -6.17 5.28 36.39
N GLU A 41 -6.25 4.62 37.54
CA GLU A 41 -5.72 5.14 38.82
C GLU A 41 -4.19 5.33 38.72
N ALA A 42 -3.46 4.32 38.24
CA ALA A 42 -2.01 4.41 38.05
C ALA A 42 -1.60 5.50 37.04
N GLU A 43 -2.33 5.66 35.93
CA GLU A 43 -2.09 6.74 34.95
C GLU A 43 -2.39 8.12 35.55
N ALA A 44 -3.40 8.25 36.41
CA ALA A 44 -3.72 9.49 37.12
C ALA A 44 -2.69 9.84 38.22
N GLU A 45 -2.14 8.84 38.91
CA GLU A 45 -1.04 9.02 39.87
C GLU A 45 0.27 9.39 39.17
N ALA A 46 0.63 8.69 38.10
CA ALA A 46 1.82 9.01 37.29
C ALA A 46 1.75 10.44 36.69
N GLY A 47 0.55 10.93 36.37
CA GLY A 47 0.36 12.31 35.91
C GLY A 47 0.60 13.38 36.98
N LYS A 48 0.48 13.06 38.27
CA LYS A 48 0.73 14.00 39.38
C LYS A 48 2.22 14.18 39.70
N GLU A 49 3.03 13.16 39.43
CA GLU A 49 4.47 13.19 39.70
C GLU A 49 5.30 13.69 38.50
N ALA A 50 4.68 13.81 37.32
CA ALA A 50 5.33 14.34 36.13
C ALA A 50 5.51 15.88 36.22
N THR A 51 6.63 16.31 36.80
CA THR A 51 7.04 17.72 36.91
C THR A 51 7.34 18.40 35.56
N PHE A 52 7.45 17.62 34.49
CA PHE A 52 7.70 18.12 33.14
C PHE A 52 6.46 17.95 32.26
N THR A 53 5.73 19.05 32.07
CA THR A 53 4.63 19.16 31.11
C THR A 53 5.12 19.95 29.90
N PRO A 54 5.76 19.29 28.90
CA PRO A 54 6.28 20.02 27.75
C PRO A 54 5.13 20.72 27.03
N SER A 55 5.24 22.03 26.81
CA SER A 55 4.25 22.77 26.04
C SER A 55 4.26 22.24 24.61
N LEU A 56 3.20 21.53 24.23
CA LEU A 56 3.04 21.03 22.87
C LEU A 56 2.74 22.20 21.92
N ASN A 57 3.54 22.32 20.87
CA ASN A 57 3.30 23.29 19.80
C ASN A 57 1.91 23.04 19.16
N PRO A 58 1.13 24.08 18.79
CA PRO A 58 -0.19 23.95 18.16
C PRO A 58 -0.22 23.03 16.94
N ARG A 59 0.89 22.93 16.18
CA ARG A 59 0.99 21.96 15.07
C ARG A 59 0.94 20.52 15.55
N SER A 60 1.63 20.22 16.65
CA SER A 60 1.66 18.88 17.26
C SER A 60 0.31 18.53 17.88
N LEU A 61 -0.41 19.50 18.46
CA LEU A 61 -1.80 19.31 18.92
C LEU A 61 -2.72 18.90 17.77
N LYS A 62 -2.65 19.57 16.60
CA LYS A 62 -3.42 19.18 15.41
C LYS A 62 -3.08 17.78 14.91
N ILE A 63 -1.82 17.35 15.01
CA ILE A 63 -1.40 15.99 14.65
C ILE A 63 -2.00 14.98 15.63
N LEU A 64 -1.95 15.27 16.94
CA LEU A 64 -2.55 14.42 17.98
C LEU A 64 -4.07 14.33 17.84
N GLU A 65 -4.75 15.42 17.51
CA GLU A 65 -6.19 15.41 17.22
C GLU A 65 -6.52 14.53 16.02
N ARG A 66 -5.79 14.68 14.91
CA ARG A 66 -5.96 13.80 13.73
C ARG A 66 -5.73 12.34 14.09
N ARG A 67 -4.73 12.06 14.91
CA ARG A 67 -4.41 10.71 15.37
C ARG A 67 -5.48 10.16 16.31
N ARG A 68 -6.02 10.96 17.24
CA ARG A 68 -7.16 10.57 18.09
C ARG A 68 -8.40 10.23 17.27
N VAL A 69 -8.70 11.02 16.24
CA VAL A 69 -9.82 10.73 15.31
C VAL A 69 -9.55 9.43 14.56
N HIS A 70 -8.32 9.21 14.09
CA HIS A 70 -7.94 7.98 13.40
C HIS A 70 -8.00 6.76 14.32
N ASP A 71 -7.46 6.85 15.54
CA ASP A 71 -7.42 5.75 16.51
C ASP A 71 -8.82 5.42 17.04
N ALA A 72 -9.68 6.44 17.22
CA ALA A 72 -11.09 6.24 17.52
C ALA A 72 -11.82 5.48 16.42
N VAL A 73 -11.46 5.69 15.14
CA VAL A 73 -12.02 4.93 14.01
C VAL A 73 -11.41 3.53 13.92
N SER A 74 -10.11 3.37 14.19
CA SER A 74 -9.46 2.05 14.10
C SER A 74 -9.86 1.09 15.22
N ASN A 75 -10.24 1.62 16.39
CA ASN A 75 -10.68 0.84 17.54
C ASN A 75 -12.16 0.44 17.50
N LEU A 76 -12.93 0.88 16.48
CA LEU A 76 -14.30 0.42 16.28
C LEU A 76 -14.34 -1.05 15.82
N PRO A 77 -15.42 -1.79 16.13
CA PRO A 77 -15.71 -3.08 15.53
C PRO A 77 -15.58 -3.04 14.00
N VAL A 78 -15.25 -4.17 13.38
CA VAL A 78 -14.99 -4.23 11.93
C VAL A 78 -16.23 -3.78 11.13
N GLU A 79 -17.42 -4.12 11.62
CA GLU A 79 -18.72 -3.81 11.06
C GLU A 79 -18.95 -2.29 11.00
N ASP A 80 -18.69 -1.59 12.10
CA ASP A 80 -18.82 -0.13 12.19
C ASP A 80 -17.78 0.59 11.33
N ARG A 81 -16.57 0.02 11.20
CA ARG A 81 -15.54 0.54 10.29
C ARG A 81 -15.98 0.43 8.82
N LEU A 82 -16.61 -0.67 8.43
CA LEU A 82 -17.12 -0.86 7.07
C LEU A 82 -18.29 0.08 6.77
N LEU A 83 -19.22 0.25 7.70
CA LEU A 83 -20.34 1.20 7.56
C LEU A 83 -19.82 2.64 7.41
N ARG A 84 -18.89 3.07 8.25
CA ARG A 84 -18.28 4.42 8.13
C ARG A 84 -17.48 4.59 6.85
N ALA A 85 -16.76 3.56 6.39
CA ALA A 85 -16.04 3.62 5.12
C ALA A 85 -17.00 3.77 3.93
N GLN A 86 -18.15 3.08 3.98
CA GLN A 86 -19.21 3.20 2.99
C GLN A 86 -19.83 4.61 3.01
N GLU A 87 -20.10 5.17 4.20
CA GLU A 87 -20.59 6.54 4.36
C GLU A 87 -19.60 7.57 3.84
N VAL A 88 -18.30 7.44 4.15
CA VAL A 88 -17.25 8.34 3.65
C VAL A 88 -17.09 8.22 2.14
N SER A 89 -17.21 7.01 1.59
CA SER A 89 -17.21 6.79 0.14
C SER A 89 -18.45 7.42 -0.52
N ALA A 90 -19.64 7.24 0.06
CA ALA A 90 -20.87 7.85 -0.42
C ALA A 90 -20.81 9.38 -0.34
N ARG A 91 -20.27 9.92 0.76
CA ARG A 91 -20.08 11.36 0.96
C ARG A 91 -19.00 11.94 0.04
N GLY A 92 -17.92 11.20 -0.22
CA GLY A 92 -16.89 11.56 -1.19
C GLY A 92 -17.42 11.55 -2.63
N GLN A 93 -18.29 10.60 -2.98
CA GLN A 93 -19.01 10.62 -4.24
C GLN A 93 -20.01 11.77 -4.32
N ALA A 94 -20.73 12.08 -3.23
CA ALA A 94 -21.64 13.22 -3.15
C ALA A 94 -20.90 14.56 -3.29
N LEU A 95 -19.75 14.74 -2.63
CA LEU A 95 -18.94 15.96 -2.75
C LEU A 95 -18.35 16.12 -4.16
N ARG A 96 -17.91 15.02 -4.79
CA ARG A 96 -17.50 15.04 -6.21
C ARG A 96 -18.66 15.36 -7.15
N MET A 97 -19.90 15.08 -6.75
CA MET A 97 -21.10 15.50 -7.44
C MET A 97 -21.49 16.95 -7.12
N GLU A 98 -21.13 17.48 -5.94
CA GLU A 98 -21.38 18.86 -5.52
C GLU A 98 -20.47 19.88 -6.21
N ASP A 99 -19.21 19.55 -6.50
CA ASP A 99 -18.33 20.42 -7.33
C ASP A 99 -18.85 20.58 -8.77
N ASP A 100 -19.71 19.66 -9.25
CA ASP A 100 -20.46 19.75 -10.51
C ASP A 100 -21.95 20.15 -10.29
N ALA A 101 -22.38 20.37 -9.05
CA ALA A 101 -23.73 20.76 -8.67
C ALA A 101 -23.71 22.13 -7.96
N VAL A 102 -23.40 23.17 -8.73
CA VAL A 102 -24.15 24.42 -8.58
C VAL A 102 -25.63 24.01 -8.65
N PRO A 103 -26.49 24.38 -7.68
CA PRO A 103 -27.91 24.04 -7.71
C PRO A 103 -28.49 24.54 -9.02
N LEU A 104 -28.68 23.61 -9.96
CA LEU A 104 -29.18 23.92 -11.27
C LEU A 104 -30.58 24.45 -11.08
N THR A 105 -30.83 25.67 -11.56
CA THR A 105 -32.18 26.20 -11.63
C THR A 105 -33.08 25.17 -12.32
N ARG A 106 -34.38 25.15 -11.97
CA ARG A 106 -35.36 24.20 -12.54
C ARG A 106 -35.25 24.15 -14.07
N ASP A 107 -35.03 25.29 -14.72
CA ASP A 107 -34.88 25.39 -16.17
C ASP A 107 -33.60 24.74 -16.70
N GLU A 108 -32.50 24.84 -15.97
CA GLU A 108 -31.23 24.25 -16.37
C GLU A 108 -31.21 22.74 -16.23
N ARG A 109 -31.94 22.21 -15.24
CA ARG A 109 -32.25 20.77 -15.13
C ARG A 109 -33.03 20.29 -16.36
N HIS A 110 -34.10 20.99 -16.76
CA HIS A 110 -34.87 20.62 -17.97
C HIS A 110 -34.05 20.73 -19.25
N ARG A 111 -33.17 21.74 -19.37
CA ARG A 111 -32.23 21.85 -20.51
C ARG A 111 -31.24 20.69 -20.54
N ARG A 112 -30.73 20.25 -19.39
CA ARG A 112 -29.80 19.11 -19.29
C ARG A 112 -30.48 17.80 -19.68
N ILE A 113 -31.71 17.55 -19.20
CA ILE A 113 -32.51 16.38 -19.56
C ILE A 113 -32.83 16.37 -21.06
N ARG A 114 -33.27 17.50 -21.63
CA ARG A 114 -33.52 17.60 -23.09
C ARG A 114 -32.27 17.33 -23.91
N ARG A 115 -31.11 17.88 -23.53
CA ARG A 115 -29.83 17.58 -24.18
C ARG A 115 -29.42 16.12 -24.01
N PHE A 116 -29.74 15.47 -22.89
CA PHE A 116 -29.44 14.06 -22.68
C PHE A 116 -30.31 13.17 -23.56
N MET A 117 -31.61 13.44 -23.64
CA MET A 117 -32.53 12.68 -24.49
C MET A 117 -32.18 12.84 -25.98
N ALA A 118 -31.85 14.06 -26.42
CA ALA A 118 -31.38 14.29 -27.79
C ALA A 118 -30.10 13.51 -28.14
N ARG A 119 -29.27 13.17 -27.15
CA ARG A 119 -28.01 12.42 -27.34
C ARG A 119 -28.18 10.91 -27.52
N GLN A 120 -29.33 10.35 -27.13
CA GLN A 120 -29.57 8.90 -27.21
C GLN A 120 -29.74 8.42 -28.66
N GLY A 121 -30.15 9.31 -29.58
CA GLY A 121 -30.28 9.01 -31.02
C GLY A 121 -29.08 9.46 -31.89
N GLU A 122 -28.02 10.02 -31.30
CA GLU A 122 -26.86 10.49 -32.07
C GLU A 122 -26.06 9.32 -32.65
N SER A 123 -25.72 9.40 -33.95
CA SER A 123 -24.78 8.46 -34.55
C SER A 123 -23.40 8.54 -33.89
N PRO A 124 -22.61 7.45 -33.86
CA PRO A 124 -21.29 7.45 -33.24
C PRO A 124 -20.35 8.55 -33.77
N ARG A 125 -20.41 8.85 -35.08
CA ARG A 125 -19.62 9.92 -35.71
C ARG A 125 -20.04 11.31 -35.22
N SER A 126 -21.34 11.58 -35.15
CA SER A 126 -21.88 12.84 -34.64
C SER A 126 -21.51 13.05 -33.15
N ARG A 127 -21.55 11.96 -32.36
CA ARG A 127 -21.12 11.98 -30.96
C ARG A 127 -19.64 12.33 -30.82
N ALA A 128 -18.76 11.73 -31.62
CA ALA A 128 -17.32 12.01 -31.60
C ALA A 128 -17.05 13.49 -31.96
N HIS A 129 -17.64 13.97 -33.06
CA HIS A 129 -17.52 15.38 -33.47
C HIS A 129 -18.02 16.34 -32.40
N ARG A 130 -19.16 16.05 -31.74
CA ARG A 130 -19.67 16.88 -30.64
C ARG A 130 -18.72 16.89 -29.44
N ILE A 131 -18.12 15.76 -29.06
CA ILE A 131 -17.14 15.71 -27.97
C ILE A 131 -15.93 16.58 -28.33
N GLU A 132 -15.39 16.42 -29.55
CA GLU A 132 -14.25 17.19 -30.03
C GLU A 132 -14.52 18.70 -30.06
N CYS A 133 -15.62 19.14 -30.69
CA CYS A 133 -16.00 20.55 -30.76
C CYS A 133 -16.41 21.15 -29.40
N SER A 134 -17.09 20.37 -28.55
CA SER A 134 -17.52 20.85 -27.22
C SER A 134 -16.34 21.01 -26.28
N ASP A 135 -15.41 20.06 -26.28
CA ASP A 135 -14.24 20.11 -25.39
C ASP A 135 -13.26 21.19 -25.81
N THR A 136 -13.03 21.37 -27.12
CA THR A 136 -12.22 22.47 -27.65
C THR A 136 -12.82 23.83 -27.27
N ARG A 137 -14.13 24.04 -27.48
CA ARG A 137 -14.82 25.27 -27.09
C ARG A 137 -14.81 25.52 -25.57
N ARG A 138 -14.97 24.48 -24.75
CA ARG A 138 -14.90 24.59 -23.28
C ARG A 138 -13.48 24.97 -22.83
N ARG A 139 -12.45 24.37 -23.43
CA ARG A 139 -11.04 24.72 -23.17
C ARG A 139 -10.72 26.15 -23.59
N GLN A 140 -11.22 26.59 -24.74
CA GLN A 140 -11.03 27.95 -25.22
C GLN A 140 -11.68 28.97 -24.29
N LYS A 141 -12.95 28.79 -23.90
CA LYS A 141 -13.62 29.66 -22.92
C LYS A 141 -12.88 29.71 -21.58
N LYS A 142 -12.37 28.57 -21.10
CA LYS A 142 -11.57 28.52 -19.88
C LYS A 142 -10.26 29.30 -20.03
N ARG A 143 -9.62 29.22 -21.19
CA ARG A 143 -8.40 29.99 -21.52
C ARG A 143 -8.69 31.48 -21.55
N GLU A 144 -9.75 31.90 -22.25
CA GLU A 144 -10.21 33.29 -22.29
C GLU A 144 -10.54 33.81 -20.89
N TRP A 145 -11.25 33.02 -20.06
CA TRP A 145 -11.57 33.38 -18.69
C TRP A 145 -10.33 33.56 -17.80
N LEU A 146 -9.32 32.69 -17.96
CA LEU A 146 -8.03 32.82 -17.27
C LEU A 146 -7.25 34.05 -17.77
N GLN A 147 -7.28 34.33 -19.07
CA GLN A 147 -6.63 35.51 -19.66
C GLN A 147 -7.31 36.81 -19.22
N SER A 148 -8.65 36.86 -19.17
CA SER A 148 -9.40 38.05 -18.77
C SER A 148 -9.23 38.42 -17.30
N ARG A 149 -8.96 37.43 -16.44
CA ARG A 149 -8.66 37.68 -15.02
C ARG A 149 -7.24 38.19 -14.79
N GLY A 150 -6.38 38.14 -15.81
CA GLY A 150 -4.95 38.30 -15.66
C GLY A 150 -4.34 37.15 -14.84
N PRO A 151 -3.02 36.95 -14.90
CA PRO A 151 -2.36 36.23 -13.81
C PRO A 151 -2.71 36.99 -12.51
N PRO A 152 -3.11 36.32 -11.42
CA PRO A 152 -3.17 36.99 -10.13
C PRO A 152 -1.82 37.68 -9.91
N ASP A 153 -1.82 38.87 -9.32
CA ASP A 153 -0.61 39.63 -9.00
C ASP A 153 0.30 38.79 -8.07
N CYS A 154 1.03 37.86 -8.66
CA CYS A 154 1.97 36.99 -7.98
C CYS A 154 3.21 37.84 -7.72
N THR A 155 3.19 38.53 -6.59
CA THR A 155 4.34 39.27 -6.06
C THR A 155 5.50 38.35 -5.66
N PHE A 156 5.25 37.06 -5.53
CA PHE A 156 6.27 36.06 -5.21
C PHE A 156 7.10 35.72 -6.44
N GLN A 157 8.28 36.33 -6.54
CA GLN A 157 9.32 36.00 -7.50
C GLN A 157 10.44 35.26 -6.76
N PRO A 158 10.38 33.91 -6.67
CA PRO A 158 11.44 33.17 -5.98
C PRO A 158 12.75 33.32 -6.76
N GLU A 159 13.79 33.75 -6.07
CA GLU A 159 15.15 33.76 -6.62
C GLU A 159 15.59 32.31 -6.89
N LEU A 160 15.86 31.99 -8.15
CA LEU A 160 16.40 30.69 -8.52
C LEU A 160 17.85 30.58 -8.03
N ASN A 161 18.15 29.46 -7.37
CA ASN A 161 19.52 29.08 -6.99
C ASN A 161 20.42 29.04 -8.25
N PRO A 162 21.67 29.55 -8.21
CA PRO A 162 22.61 29.54 -9.35
C PRO A 162 22.76 28.18 -10.03
N LYS A 163 22.78 27.07 -9.27
CA LYS A 163 22.86 25.72 -9.84
C LYS A 163 21.67 25.39 -10.75
N SER A 164 20.48 25.88 -10.40
CA SER A 164 19.28 25.72 -11.24
C SER A 164 19.33 26.60 -12.49
N ARG A 165 19.98 27.76 -12.44
CA ARG A 165 20.22 28.61 -13.62
C ARG A 165 21.15 27.92 -14.62
N GLU A 166 22.24 27.31 -14.14
CA GLU A 166 23.17 26.54 -14.99
C GLU A 166 22.49 25.35 -15.67
N LEU A 167 21.68 24.58 -14.93
CA LEU A 167 20.91 23.47 -15.51
C LEU A 167 19.89 23.94 -16.56
N ASN A 168 19.31 25.13 -16.40
CA ASN A 168 18.41 25.72 -17.39
C ASN A 168 19.18 26.21 -18.63
N ALA A 169 20.37 26.79 -18.46
CA ALA A 169 21.23 27.23 -19.55
C ALA A 169 21.75 26.04 -20.37
N ALA A 170 22.13 24.93 -19.73
CA ALA A 170 22.60 23.71 -20.40
C ALA A 170 21.52 23.07 -21.30
N LYS A 171 20.24 23.25 -20.96
CA LYS A 171 19.10 22.81 -21.79
C LYS A 171 18.76 23.77 -22.93
N GLY A 172 19.58 24.82 -23.15
CA GLY A 172 19.35 25.83 -24.18
C GLY A 172 18.18 26.76 -23.88
N HIS A 173 17.72 26.84 -22.63
CA HIS A 173 16.61 27.69 -22.29
C HIS A 173 17.08 29.10 -21.93
N THR A 174 16.96 30.05 -22.87
CA THR A 174 17.18 31.48 -22.62
C THR A 174 16.14 32.03 -21.64
N GLU A 175 16.57 32.81 -20.64
CA GLU A 175 15.71 33.33 -19.54
C GLU A 175 14.46 34.10 -20.02
N GLU A 176 14.45 34.57 -21.26
CA GLU A 176 13.33 35.29 -21.87
C GLU A 176 12.07 34.42 -22.10
N ARG A 177 12.23 33.11 -22.31
CA ARG A 177 11.06 32.23 -22.54
C ARG A 177 10.32 31.94 -21.25
N ARG A 178 9.03 32.28 -21.20
CA ARG A 178 8.15 32.03 -20.06
C ARG A 178 8.07 30.53 -19.77
N VAL A 179 8.17 30.15 -18.49
CA VAL A 179 8.24 28.74 -18.03
C VAL A 179 7.11 27.87 -18.60
N TYR A 180 5.89 28.42 -18.73
CA TYR A 180 4.76 27.67 -19.27
C TYR A 180 4.88 27.34 -20.76
N GLU A 181 5.57 28.17 -21.55
CA GLU A 181 5.80 27.93 -22.98
C GLU A 181 6.77 26.78 -23.15
N ARG A 182 7.84 26.76 -22.34
CA ARG A 182 8.82 25.66 -22.30
C ARG A 182 8.16 24.32 -21.96
N LEU A 183 7.35 24.29 -20.89
CA LEU A 183 6.65 23.07 -20.48
C LEU A 183 5.64 22.60 -21.53
N TYR A 184 5.01 23.53 -22.26
CA TYR A 184 4.08 23.18 -23.33
C TYR A 184 4.83 22.63 -24.55
N GLU A 185 5.92 23.28 -24.96
CA GLU A 185 6.80 22.82 -26.04
C GLU A 185 7.34 21.42 -25.76
N ASP A 186 7.90 21.18 -24.57
CA ASP A 186 8.40 19.87 -24.15
C ASP A 186 7.30 18.80 -24.19
N ALA A 187 6.11 19.12 -23.67
CA ALA A 187 4.99 18.18 -23.69
C ALA A 187 4.50 17.88 -25.12
N THR A 188 4.48 18.89 -26.00
CA THR A 188 4.12 18.72 -27.42
C THR A 188 5.17 17.93 -28.18
N LYS A 189 6.46 18.19 -27.95
CA LYS A 189 7.59 17.47 -28.52
C LYS A 189 7.54 16.00 -28.11
N MET A 190 7.42 15.71 -26.82
CA MET A 190 7.27 14.33 -26.30
C MET A 190 6.06 13.60 -26.91
N ARG A 191 4.94 14.32 -27.13
CA ARG A 191 3.76 13.74 -27.77
C ARG A 191 4.00 13.47 -29.27
N SER A 192 4.65 14.39 -29.98
CA SER A 192 4.97 14.24 -31.40
C SER A 192 5.99 13.12 -31.63
N GLU A 193 7.03 13.02 -30.80
CA GLU A 193 8.01 11.94 -30.84
C GLU A 193 7.39 10.59 -30.54
N ARG A 194 6.46 10.52 -29.57
CA ARG A 194 5.69 9.30 -29.33
C ARG A 194 4.85 8.92 -30.55
N SER A 195 4.24 9.89 -31.23
CA SER A 195 3.45 9.64 -32.45
C SER A 195 4.35 9.15 -33.59
N HIS A 196 5.51 9.78 -33.79
CA HIS A 196 6.49 9.38 -34.81
C HIS A 196 7.01 7.96 -34.55
N ARG A 197 7.44 7.65 -33.32
CA ARG A 197 7.88 6.29 -32.95
C ARG A 197 6.79 5.25 -33.16
N SER A 198 5.52 5.59 -32.92
CA SER A 198 4.40 4.69 -33.22
C SER A 198 4.25 4.45 -34.73
N THR A 199 4.38 5.49 -35.56
CA THR A 199 4.29 5.34 -37.02
C THR A 199 5.50 4.62 -37.63
N GLU A 200 6.70 4.83 -37.10
CA GLU A 200 7.91 4.11 -37.52
C GLU A 200 7.82 2.63 -37.15
N ALA A 201 7.36 2.30 -35.93
CA ALA A 201 7.14 0.91 -35.52
C ALA A 201 6.04 0.22 -36.37
N GLU A 202 4.97 0.95 -36.72
CA GLU A 202 3.93 0.43 -37.62
C GLU A 202 4.45 0.20 -39.06
N GLN A 203 5.45 0.98 -39.51
CA GLN A 203 6.08 0.79 -40.82
C GLN A 203 7.07 -0.39 -40.82
N GLU A 204 7.83 -0.59 -39.74
CA GLU A 204 8.71 -1.76 -39.58
C GLU A 204 7.93 -3.08 -39.49
N ASP A 205 6.76 -3.08 -38.83
CA ASP A 205 5.88 -4.25 -38.74
C ASP A 205 5.17 -4.61 -40.06
N CYS A 206 5.23 -3.76 -41.09
CA CYS A 206 4.66 -4.03 -42.41
C CYS A 206 5.64 -4.68 -43.41
N SER A 207 6.92 -4.86 -43.05
CA SER A 207 7.83 -5.70 -43.87
C SER A 207 7.67 -7.18 -43.52
N THR A 208 6.77 -7.82 -44.27
CA THR A 208 6.46 -9.25 -44.33
C THR A 208 7.65 -10.19 -44.14
N SER A 209 7.81 -10.74 -42.94
CA SER A 209 8.21 -12.13 -42.77
C SER A 209 7.36 -12.77 -41.68
N GLU A 210 6.72 -13.89 -42.02
CA GLU A 210 5.82 -14.64 -41.14
C GLU A 210 6.60 -15.23 -39.96
N ARG A 211 6.79 -14.45 -38.88
CA ARG A 211 7.27 -14.98 -37.60
C ARG A 211 6.07 -15.24 -36.69
N GLN A 212 5.70 -16.50 -36.59
CA GLN A 212 4.70 -16.98 -35.64
C GLN A 212 5.21 -16.76 -34.20
N GLY A 213 4.58 -15.83 -33.47
CA GLY A 213 4.19 -16.09 -32.08
C GLY A 213 5.17 -15.82 -30.94
N ASP A 214 5.81 -14.65 -30.87
CA ASP A 214 6.53 -14.20 -29.65
C ASP A 214 5.65 -13.42 -28.66
N THR A 215 4.33 -13.59 -28.69
CA THR A 215 3.40 -12.92 -27.77
C THR A 215 3.45 -13.46 -26.33
N TYR A 216 4.21 -14.54 -26.08
CA TYR A 216 4.34 -15.19 -24.78
C TYR A 216 5.79 -15.38 -24.31
N SER A 217 6.78 -14.67 -24.87
CA SER A 217 8.19 -14.78 -24.45
C SER A 217 8.44 -14.45 -22.97
N HIS A 218 7.57 -13.67 -22.33
CA HIS A 218 7.60 -13.36 -20.90
C HIS A 218 6.95 -14.45 -20.02
N VAL A 219 6.18 -15.37 -20.62
CA VAL A 219 5.68 -16.56 -19.94
C VAL A 219 6.77 -17.61 -20.05
N LYS A 220 7.58 -17.67 -18.99
CA LYS A 220 8.58 -18.70 -18.71
C LYS A 220 8.21 -20.05 -19.35
N SER A 221 8.93 -20.42 -20.42
CA SER A 221 8.72 -21.64 -21.21
C SER A 221 8.88 -22.94 -20.40
N HIS A 222 9.43 -22.86 -19.20
CA HIS A 222 9.64 -23.99 -18.29
C HIS A 222 8.36 -24.51 -17.63
N TYR A 223 7.23 -23.82 -17.74
CA TYR A 223 5.94 -24.39 -17.37
C TYR A 223 5.46 -25.32 -18.49
N ASN A 224 5.93 -26.57 -18.44
CA ASN A 224 5.49 -27.62 -19.35
C ASN A 224 4.01 -27.94 -19.11
N PHE A 225 3.13 -27.30 -19.88
CA PHE A 225 1.67 -27.49 -19.78
C PHE A 225 1.23 -28.93 -20.07
N SER A 226 2.11 -29.77 -20.63
CA SER A 226 1.86 -31.19 -20.90
C SER A 226 1.59 -32.03 -19.64
N LYS A 227 1.97 -31.56 -18.44
CA LYS A 227 1.72 -32.28 -17.17
C LYS A 227 1.12 -31.35 -16.11
N PRO A 228 -0.20 -31.07 -16.16
CA PRO A 228 -0.84 -30.10 -15.28
C PRO A 228 -0.78 -30.48 -13.79
N SER A 229 -0.67 -31.77 -13.46
CA SER A 229 -0.51 -32.23 -12.07
C SER A 229 0.86 -31.88 -11.48
N GLN A 230 1.92 -31.85 -12.30
CA GLN A 230 3.27 -31.49 -11.87
C GLN A 230 3.46 -29.97 -11.85
N LEU A 231 2.79 -29.23 -12.74
CA LEU A 231 2.83 -27.78 -12.83
C LEU A 231 2.51 -27.10 -11.49
N MET A 232 1.47 -27.54 -10.78
CA MET A 232 1.12 -26.97 -9.48
C MET A 232 2.20 -27.23 -8.41
N ALA A 233 2.83 -28.41 -8.43
CA ALA A 233 3.94 -28.74 -7.55
C ALA A 233 5.19 -27.89 -7.86
N ASP A 234 5.47 -27.64 -9.14
CA ASP A 234 6.57 -26.80 -9.57
C ASP A 234 6.36 -25.33 -9.19
N ILE A 235 5.15 -24.79 -9.37
CA ILE A 235 4.80 -23.43 -8.95
C ILE A 235 4.97 -23.27 -7.43
N THR A 236 4.51 -24.25 -6.65
CA THR A 236 4.65 -24.19 -5.18
C THR A 236 6.11 -24.27 -4.74
N ARG A 237 6.91 -25.13 -5.36
CA ARG A 237 8.37 -25.23 -5.13
C ARG A 237 9.09 -23.92 -5.49
N GLU A 238 8.79 -23.32 -6.64
CA GLU A 238 9.39 -22.04 -7.05
C GLU A 238 8.99 -20.91 -6.09
N GLN A 239 7.74 -20.87 -5.65
CA GLN A 239 7.29 -19.91 -4.64
C GLN A 239 8.02 -20.09 -3.30
N GLN A 240 8.24 -21.32 -2.86
CA GLN A 240 9.00 -21.61 -1.64
C GLN A 240 10.45 -21.17 -1.77
N GLN A 241 11.12 -21.49 -2.87
CA GLN A 241 12.50 -21.06 -3.14
C GLN A 241 12.61 -19.52 -3.17
N ARG A 242 11.65 -18.84 -3.81
CA ARG A 242 11.64 -17.37 -3.83
C ARG A 242 11.46 -16.77 -2.43
N ARG A 243 10.64 -17.40 -1.57
CA ARG A 243 10.50 -16.97 -0.16
C ARG A 243 11.80 -17.18 0.63
N GLN A 244 12.47 -18.32 0.45
CA GLN A 244 13.76 -18.62 1.08
C GLN A 244 14.82 -17.58 0.69
N ARG A 245 15.00 -17.30 -0.61
CA ARG A 245 15.96 -16.29 -1.09
C ARG A 245 15.68 -14.89 -0.53
N VAL A 246 14.41 -14.51 -0.40
CA VAL A 246 14.04 -13.20 0.19
C VAL A 246 14.36 -13.15 1.68
N GLU A 247 14.16 -14.25 2.40
CA GLU A 247 14.47 -14.34 3.83
C GLU A 247 15.98 -14.34 4.07
N GLU A 248 16.74 -15.11 3.30
CA GLU A 248 18.22 -15.10 3.29
C GLU A 248 18.76 -13.70 3.01
N GLN A 249 18.24 -13.01 1.98
CA GLN A 249 18.64 -11.63 1.68
C GLN A 249 18.29 -10.67 2.82
N ARG A 250 17.20 -10.91 3.56
CA ARG A 250 16.82 -10.10 4.71
C ARG A 250 17.76 -10.34 5.89
N GLN A 251 18.12 -11.60 6.16
CA GLN A 251 19.08 -11.96 7.19
C GLN A 251 20.46 -11.40 6.88
N GLN A 252 20.89 -11.46 5.61
CA GLN A 252 22.15 -10.87 5.17
C GLN A 252 22.19 -9.37 5.42
N ARG A 253 21.13 -8.63 5.05
CA ARG A 253 21.04 -7.19 5.36
C ARG A 253 21.09 -6.89 6.84
N GLN A 254 20.40 -7.69 7.66
CA GLN A 254 20.46 -7.53 9.12
C GLN A 254 21.86 -7.80 9.66
N TYR A 255 22.56 -8.79 9.11
CA TYR A 255 23.94 -9.08 9.46
C TYR A 255 24.87 -7.93 9.06
N ASP A 256 24.72 -7.38 7.85
CA ASP A 256 25.51 -6.25 7.35
C ASP A 256 25.24 -4.98 8.18
N GLU A 257 23.97 -4.68 8.50
CA GLU A 257 23.58 -3.58 9.39
C GLU A 257 24.17 -3.74 10.80
N LEU A 258 24.18 -4.97 11.35
CA LEU A 258 24.80 -5.25 12.65
C LEU A 258 26.33 -5.14 12.60
N ARG A 259 26.95 -5.53 11.48
CA ARG A 259 28.39 -5.43 11.24
C ARG A 259 28.83 -3.98 11.09
N GLU A 260 28.02 -3.14 10.44
CA GLU A 260 28.24 -1.69 10.28
C GLU A 260 27.87 -0.88 11.53
N CYS A 261 27.16 -1.49 12.49
CA CYS A 261 26.78 -0.83 13.72
C CYS A 261 28.01 -0.54 14.60
N THR A 262 28.61 0.63 14.42
CA THR A 262 29.70 1.15 15.27
C THR A 262 29.21 1.64 16.63
N PHE A 263 27.92 1.46 16.94
CA PHE A 263 27.38 1.80 18.24
C PHE A 263 27.90 0.78 19.27
N THR A 264 29.06 1.09 19.83
CA THR A 264 29.52 0.51 21.09
C THR A 264 28.85 1.30 22.21
N PRO A 265 27.71 0.85 22.77
CA PRO A 265 27.14 1.53 23.92
C PRO A 265 28.24 1.59 24.98
N ARG A 266 28.58 2.80 25.43
CA ARG A 266 29.45 2.98 26.60
C ARG A 266 28.71 2.35 27.77
N THR A 267 29.02 1.11 28.07
CA THR A 267 28.62 0.49 29.33
C THR A 267 29.33 1.27 30.42
N ALA A 268 28.57 1.80 31.38
CA ALA A 268 29.07 2.66 32.46
C ALA A 268 30.15 1.98 33.35
N ALA A 269 30.51 0.73 33.07
CA ALA A 269 31.58 -0.01 33.73
C ALA A 269 33.00 0.51 33.40
N ALA A 270 33.21 1.20 32.27
CA ALA A 270 34.55 1.65 31.85
C ALA A 270 34.88 3.10 32.23
N SER A 271 33.90 3.91 32.65
CA SER A 271 34.20 5.23 33.21
C SER A 271 34.52 5.06 34.69
N GLY A 272 35.81 4.83 35.00
CA GLY A 272 36.40 4.96 36.34
C GLY A 272 36.37 6.41 36.86
N GLY A 273 35.21 7.06 36.77
CA GLY A 273 34.98 8.36 37.37
C GLY A 273 35.01 8.19 38.88
N PRO A 274 35.79 9.01 39.61
CA PRO A 274 35.86 8.93 41.06
C PRO A 274 34.46 9.14 41.63
N SER A 275 34.01 8.11 42.32
CA SER A 275 32.87 8.11 43.23
C SER A 275 32.98 9.32 44.16
N LEU A 276 32.28 10.40 43.80
CA LEU A 276 32.01 11.50 44.72
C LEU A 276 31.09 10.91 45.78
N ARG A 277 31.74 10.51 46.88
CA ARG A 277 31.10 10.15 48.14
C ARG A 277 30.17 11.28 48.54
N ARG A 278 28.89 11.09 48.26
CA ARG A 278 27.80 11.87 48.84
C ARG A 278 27.53 11.29 50.23
N SER A 279 28.47 11.54 51.14
CA SER A 279 28.23 11.45 52.57
C SER A 279 27.30 12.59 52.97
N ASP A 280 26.44 12.32 53.94
CA ASP A 280 25.76 13.32 54.76
C ASP A 280 24.55 14.00 54.11
N LEU A 281 23.45 13.24 54.08
CA LEU A 281 22.14 13.78 54.46
C LEU A 281 21.32 12.65 55.06
N GLN A 282 21.49 12.50 56.39
CA GLN A 282 20.53 11.86 57.25
C GLN A 282 19.23 12.67 57.17
N SER A 283 18.12 12.01 56.84
CA SER A 283 16.80 12.15 57.50
C SER A 283 15.73 11.53 56.60
N THR A 284 15.40 10.27 56.88
CA THR A 284 14.14 9.83 57.50
C THR A 284 13.05 9.47 56.49
N SER A 285 12.70 8.19 56.53
CA SER A 285 11.35 7.64 56.39
C SER A 285 11.04 6.83 55.11
N THR A 286 11.42 5.55 55.22
CA THR A 286 10.58 4.34 55.06
C THR A 286 10.01 3.95 53.69
N MET A 287 10.41 2.73 53.30
CA MET A 287 9.79 1.80 52.34
C MET A 287 10.07 2.05 50.84
N SER A 288 11.33 1.83 50.43
CA SER A 288 11.57 1.27 49.10
C SER A 288 12.82 0.39 49.14
N SER A 289 12.60 -0.91 49.23
CA SER A 289 13.63 -1.95 49.19
C SER A 289 14.14 -2.10 47.76
N CYS A 290 14.97 -1.16 47.32
CA CYS A 290 15.85 -1.33 46.18
C CYS A 290 17.09 -2.07 46.66
N SER A 291 16.96 -3.38 46.82
CA SER A 291 18.11 -4.26 46.99
C SER A 291 19.04 -4.10 45.78
N ALA A 292 20.31 -3.86 46.08
CA ALA A 292 21.40 -3.69 45.12
C ALA A 292 21.31 -4.76 44.03
N ILE A 293 21.25 -4.31 42.77
CA ILE A 293 21.28 -5.18 41.59
C ILE A 293 22.62 -5.95 41.66
N PRO A 294 22.61 -7.28 41.89
CA PRO A 294 23.84 -8.05 41.90
C PRO A 294 24.46 -7.98 40.50
N ALA A 295 25.80 -7.95 40.43
CA ALA A 295 26.57 -7.93 39.18
C ALA A 295 26.51 -9.29 38.44
N GLY A 296 25.30 -9.78 38.18
CA GLY A 296 24.99 -10.95 37.37
C GLY A 296 24.24 -10.56 36.10
N PRO A 297 24.20 -11.45 35.08
CA PRO A 297 23.41 -11.21 33.87
C PRO A 297 21.95 -10.93 34.26
N VAL A 298 21.43 -9.78 33.82
CA VAL A 298 20.05 -9.37 34.09
C VAL A 298 19.12 -10.34 33.36
N LEU A 299 18.65 -11.36 34.07
CA LEU A 299 17.61 -12.25 33.62
C LEU A 299 16.29 -11.46 33.62
N ILE A 300 15.90 -10.96 32.45
CA ILE A 300 14.61 -10.30 32.26
C ILE A 300 13.53 -11.39 32.38
N GLY A 301 13.00 -11.57 33.58
CA GLY A 301 11.90 -12.48 33.85
C GLY A 301 10.71 -12.18 32.93
N GLY A 302 10.31 -13.16 32.13
CA GLY A 302 9.18 -13.06 31.20
C GLY A 302 9.53 -12.90 29.72
N TYR A 303 10.82 -12.91 29.35
CA TYR A 303 11.23 -12.93 27.94
C TYR A 303 10.65 -14.12 27.18
N ASP A 304 10.69 -15.32 27.78
CA ASP A 304 10.14 -16.53 27.14
C ASP A 304 8.63 -16.42 26.91
N ARG A 305 7.90 -15.87 27.89
CA ARG A 305 6.46 -15.63 27.79
C ARG A 305 6.12 -14.58 26.73
N PHE A 306 6.97 -13.55 26.59
CA PHE A 306 6.82 -12.56 25.52
C PHE A 306 7.06 -13.20 24.13
N MET A 307 8.09 -14.02 23.99
CA MET A 307 8.39 -14.72 22.73
C MET A 307 7.29 -15.72 22.37
N GLU A 308 6.71 -16.41 23.37
CA GLU A 308 5.55 -17.29 23.19
C GLU A 308 4.30 -16.52 22.74
N ASN A 309 3.98 -15.40 23.39
CA ASN A 309 2.88 -14.52 22.98
C ASN A 309 3.07 -13.99 21.55
N ARG A 310 4.31 -13.68 21.16
CA ARG A 310 4.64 -13.25 19.81
C ARG A 310 4.41 -14.36 18.77
N ARG A 311 4.85 -15.59 19.06
CA ARG A 311 4.58 -16.77 18.19
C ARG A 311 3.09 -17.01 18.02
N MET A 312 2.31 -16.96 19.11
CA MET A 312 0.85 -17.12 19.03
C MET A 312 0.18 -16.00 18.21
N ALA A 313 0.63 -14.76 18.33
CA ALA A 313 0.10 -13.65 17.54
C ALA A 313 0.40 -13.80 16.04
N GLU A 314 1.60 -14.27 15.69
CA GLU A 314 1.99 -14.55 14.30
C GLU A 314 1.19 -15.72 13.71
N GLU A 315 0.97 -16.79 14.49
CA GLU A 315 0.15 -17.93 14.09
C GLU A 315 -1.33 -17.54 13.89
N ALA A 316 -1.89 -16.73 14.78
CA ALA A 316 -3.26 -16.22 14.67
C ALA A 316 -3.47 -15.42 13.37
N ARG A 317 -2.51 -14.55 13.02
CA ARG A 317 -2.53 -13.78 11.76
C ARG A 317 -2.44 -14.68 10.54
N CYS A 318 -1.64 -15.74 10.57
CA CYS A 318 -1.56 -16.70 9.49
C CYS A 318 -2.88 -17.47 9.32
N LYS A 319 -3.48 -17.96 10.40
CA LYS A 319 -4.78 -18.65 10.36
C LYS A 319 -5.89 -17.74 9.86
N GLU A 320 -5.90 -16.47 10.26
CA GLU A 320 -6.88 -15.49 9.78
C GLU A 320 -6.72 -15.22 8.28
N ARG A 321 -5.49 -15.06 7.80
CA ARG A 321 -5.21 -14.92 6.37
C ARG A 321 -5.67 -16.14 5.58
N GLN A 322 -5.37 -17.35 6.05
CA GLN A 322 -5.85 -18.59 5.43
C GLN A 322 -7.38 -18.65 5.39
N LYS A 323 -8.08 -18.21 6.45
CA LYS A 323 -9.55 -18.12 6.44
C LYS A 323 -10.06 -17.11 5.42
N GLN A 324 -9.42 -15.96 5.28
CA GLN A 324 -9.78 -14.96 4.28
C GLN A 324 -9.57 -15.48 2.86
N GLU A 325 -8.42 -16.11 2.59
CA GLU A 325 -8.11 -16.75 1.31
C GLU A 325 -9.10 -17.88 1.01
N ALA A 326 -9.40 -18.75 1.97
CA ALA A 326 -10.41 -19.80 1.81
C ALA A 326 -11.82 -19.22 1.61
N SER A 327 -12.16 -18.10 2.24
CA SER A 327 -13.44 -17.42 2.06
C SER A 327 -13.55 -16.73 0.71
N THR A 328 -12.46 -16.18 0.18
CA THR A 328 -12.45 -15.55 -1.15
C THR A 328 -12.40 -16.60 -2.27
N MET A 329 -11.84 -17.78 -2.00
CA MET A 329 -11.79 -18.90 -2.94
C MET A 329 -13.03 -19.80 -2.90
N ARG A 330 -13.95 -19.63 -1.94
CA ARG A 330 -15.27 -20.29 -1.99
C ARG A 330 -16.11 -19.63 -3.09
N THR A 331 -16.03 -20.21 -4.29
CA THR A 331 -16.95 -19.99 -5.42
C THR A 331 -18.37 -20.50 -5.16
N ASP A 332 -18.66 -20.95 -3.94
CA ASP A 332 -19.92 -21.60 -3.55
C ASP A 332 -20.95 -20.58 -3.07
N SER A 333 -21.40 -19.73 -3.99
CA SER A 333 -22.74 -19.13 -3.92
C SER A 333 -23.25 -18.81 -5.31
N GLN A 334 -23.21 -19.80 -6.21
CA GLN A 334 -24.24 -19.83 -7.25
C GLN A 334 -25.58 -20.03 -6.53
N PRO A 335 -26.51 -19.05 -6.59
CA PRO A 335 -27.80 -19.16 -5.92
C PRO A 335 -28.53 -20.41 -6.43
N LYS A 336 -29.01 -21.24 -5.48
CA LYS A 336 -29.62 -22.56 -5.71
C LYS A 336 -30.93 -22.50 -6.52
N ASP A 337 -31.44 -21.31 -6.79
CA ASP A 337 -32.73 -21.08 -7.45
C ASP A 337 -32.61 -20.53 -8.88
N TRP A 338 -31.41 -20.43 -9.44
CA TRP A 338 -31.29 -20.23 -10.89
C TRP A 338 -31.60 -21.57 -11.57
N ALA A 339 -32.83 -21.71 -12.05
CA ALA A 339 -33.17 -22.78 -12.97
C ALA A 339 -32.19 -22.70 -14.16
N PRO A 340 -31.62 -23.81 -14.62
CA PRO A 340 -30.71 -23.83 -15.76
C PRO A 340 -31.54 -23.49 -17.00
N THR A 341 -31.68 -22.20 -17.28
CA THR A 341 -31.92 -21.74 -18.64
C THR A 341 -30.64 -22.08 -19.38
N LEU A 342 -30.63 -23.29 -19.95
CA LEU A 342 -29.63 -23.79 -20.86
C LEU A 342 -29.51 -22.74 -21.97
N THR A 343 -28.61 -21.79 -21.76
CA THR A 343 -28.30 -20.75 -22.73
C THR A 343 -27.48 -21.46 -23.78
N VAL A 344 -28.16 -22.07 -24.74
CA VAL A 344 -27.53 -22.61 -25.94
C VAL A 344 -26.87 -21.39 -26.60
N PRO A 345 -25.53 -21.30 -26.61
CA PRO A 345 -24.87 -20.18 -27.22
C PRO A 345 -25.27 -20.18 -28.69
N GLN A 346 -25.95 -19.13 -29.11
CA GLN A 346 -26.26 -18.93 -30.52
C GLN A 346 -24.92 -18.99 -31.27
N PRO A 347 -24.79 -19.82 -32.32
CA PRO A 347 -23.55 -19.92 -33.08
C PRO A 347 -23.25 -18.53 -33.62
N PHE A 348 -22.26 -17.88 -33.02
CA PHE A 348 -21.82 -16.59 -33.47
C PHE A 348 -21.05 -16.83 -34.75
N GLN A 349 -21.54 -16.25 -35.84
CA GLN A 349 -20.80 -16.23 -37.09
C GLN A 349 -19.56 -15.36 -36.84
N PHE A 350 -18.38 -16.00 -36.82
CA PHE A 350 -17.12 -15.29 -36.87
C PHE A 350 -17.09 -14.52 -38.20
N SER A 351 -17.31 -13.21 -38.14
CA SER A 351 -16.99 -12.34 -39.27
C SER A 351 -15.48 -12.40 -39.48
N SER A 352 -15.07 -13.20 -40.46
CA SER A 352 -13.69 -13.53 -40.83
C SER A 352 -12.88 -12.36 -41.41
N SER A 353 -13.28 -11.11 -41.19
CA SER A 353 -12.63 -9.94 -41.80
C SER A 353 -12.58 -8.68 -40.93
N SER A 354 -12.82 -8.78 -39.62
CA SER A 354 -12.46 -7.67 -38.73
C SER A 354 -11.09 -7.92 -38.11
N SER A 355 -10.07 -7.46 -38.83
CA SER A 355 -8.71 -7.22 -38.34
C SER A 355 -8.78 -6.50 -36.99
N ARG A 356 -8.78 -7.29 -35.91
CA ARG A 356 -8.62 -6.79 -34.56
C ARG A 356 -7.16 -6.41 -34.43
N ARG A 357 -6.91 -5.10 -34.55
CA ARG A 357 -5.65 -4.48 -34.15
C ARG A 357 -5.22 -5.07 -32.80
N PRO A 358 -4.05 -5.72 -32.72
CA PRO A 358 -3.52 -6.21 -31.46
C PRO A 358 -3.31 -4.98 -30.57
N ARG A 359 -3.95 -4.97 -29.40
CA ARG A 359 -3.54 -4.06 -28.31
C ARG A 359 -2.20 -4.59 -27.80
N SER A 360 -1.13 -4.24 -28.53
CA SER A 360 0.25 -4.47 -28.14
C SER A 360 0.51 -3.78 -26.79
N ARG A 361 0.78 -4.59 -25.77
CA ARG A 361 1.35 -4.11 -24.51
C ARG A 361 2.81 -3.76 -24.79
N HIS A 362 3.03 -2.49 -25.10
CA HIS A 362 4.35 -1.91 -25.24
C HIS A 362 5.13 -2.03 -23.92
N THR A 363 6.26 -2.74 -23.93
CA THR A 363 7.38 -2.46 -23.03
C THR A 363 8.11 -1.23 -23.61
N PRO A 364 8.10 -0.07 -22.92
CA PRO A 364 8.80 1.11 -23.41
C PRO A 364 10.32 0.94 -23.25
N LYS A 365 11.09 1.16 -24.32
CA LYS A 365 12.55 1.33 -24.25
C LYS A 365 12.88 2.49 -23.29
N GLU A 366 13.84 2.28 -22.39
CA GLU A 366 14.02 2.99 -21.11
C GLU A 366 14.56 4.43 -21.20
N ASP A 367 14.79 4.97 -22.38
CA ASP A 367 15.46 6.26 -22.52
C ASP A 367 14.47 7.43 -22.52
N GLY A 368 14.08 7.89 -21.33
CA GLY A 368 13.48 9.22 -21.15
C GLY A 368 12.29 9.35 -20.19
N TYR A 369 11.88 8.30 -19.47
CA TYR A 369 10.76 8.41 -18.52
C TYR A 369 11.21 9.08 -17.20
N SER A 370 10.86 10.36 -17.00
CA SER A 370 11.14 11.11 -15.77
C SER A 370 10.24 10.72 -14.59
N PHE A 371 9.14 10.01 -14.85
CA PHE A 371 8.34 9.40 -13.81
C PHE A 371 8.83 7.97 -13.56
N ARG A 372 9.88 7.84 -12.76
CA ARG A 372 10.27 6.56 -12.17
C ARG A 372 9.45 6.40 -10.89
N PRO A 373 8.28 5.74 -10.91
CA PRO A 373 7.55 5.51 -9.68
C PRO A 373 8.51 4.80 -8.73
N ALA A 374 8.69 5.35 -7.52
CA ALA A 374 9.58 4.78 -6.52
C ALA A 374 9.01 3.44 -6.04
N THR A 375 9.23 2.38 -6.83
CA THR A 375 8.92 1.01 -6.46
C THR A 375 9.94 0.55 -5.43
N ASN A 376 9.56 -0.40 -4.58
CA ASN A 376 10.49 -0.99 -3.62
C ASN A 376 11.75 -1.57 -4.29
N GLU A 377 11.65 -1.97 -5.57
CA GLU A 377 12.78 -2.45 -6.37
C GLU A 377 13.73 -1.32 -6.78
N SER A 378 13.21 -0.18 -7.25
CA SER A 378 14.04 1.00 -7.55
C SER A 378 14.83 1.46 -6.33
N ARG A 379 14.19 1.52 -5.14
CA ARG A 379 14.86 1.88 -3.88
C ARG A 379 15.94 0.89 -3.48
N ARG A 380 15.73 -0.42 -3.74
CA ARG A 380 16.75 -1.45 -3.48
C ARG A 380 17.93 -1.32 -4.45
N ARG A 381 17.68 -1.05 -5.73
CA ARG A 381 18.73 -0.81 -6.72
C ARG A 381 19.55 0.44 -6.40
N ASP A 382 18.90 1.53 -5.99
CA ASP A 382 19.61 2.76 -5.62
C ASP A 382 20.43 2.58 -4.33
N ALA A 383 19.94 1.82 -3.35
CA ALA A 383 20.72 1.48 -2.15
C ALA A 383 21.96 0.63 -2.49
N LEU A 384 21.82 -0.36 -3.39
CA LEU A 384 22.95 -1.15 -3.87
C LEU A 384 23.94 -0.31 -4.68
N ARG A 385 23.46 0.57 -5.55
CA ARG A 385 24.29 1.51 -6.32
C ARG A 385 25.08 2.45 -5.38
N SER A 386 24.46 2.87 -4.27
CA SER A 386 25.13 3.70 -3.27
C SER A 386 26.15 2.93 -2.41
N ALA A 387 25.96 1.63 -2.18
CA ALA A 387 26.82 0.81 -1.34
C ALA A 387 28.05 0.26 -2.09
N LEU A 388 27.86 -0.16 -3.34
CA LEU A 388 28.91 -0.77 -4.18
C LEU A 388 29.65 0.26 -5.07
N GLY A 389 29.07 1.44 -5.27
CA GLY A 389 29.53 2.36 -6.30
C GLY A 389 29.00 1.98 -7.69
N GLU A 390 29.03 2.93 -8.63
CA GLU A 390 28.33 2.79 -9.92
C GLU A 390 28.98 1.76 -10.85
N GLU A 391 30.31 1.59 -10.78
CA GLU A 391 31.07 0.63 -11.58
C GLU A 391 30.86 -0.82 -11.10
N GLU A 392 30.95 -1.08 -9.79
CA GLU A 392 30.74 -2.43 -9.24
C GLU A 392 29.26 -2.84 -9.33
N PHE A 393 28.33 -1.89 -9.17
CA PHE A 393 26.90 -2.16 -9.37
C PHE A 393 26.60 -2.55 -10.82
N SER A 394 27.21 -1.89 -11.80
CA SER A 394 27.03 -2.21 -13.22
C SER A 394 27.59 -3.59 -13.54
N ARG A 395 28.76 -3.95 -12.98
CA ARG A 395 29.36 -5.28 -13.12
C ARG A 395 28.49 -6.38 -12.49
N PHE A 396 27.97 -6.15 -11.29
CA PHE A 396 27.06 -7.06 -10.59
C PHE A 396 25.76 -7.30 -11.37
N MET A 397 25.19 -6.26 -11.97
CA MET A 397 23.99 -6.40 -12.80
C MET A 397 24.27 -7.14 -14.12
N ALA A 398 25.42 -6.92 -14.74
CA ALA A 398 25.82 -7.63 -15.96
C ALA A 398 26.04 -9.13 -15.71
N GLU A 399 26.64 -9.50 -14.58
CA GLU A 399 26.86 -10.90 -14.20
C GLU A 399 25.53 -11.65 -13.94
N LEU A 400 24.53 -10.95 -13.39
CA LEU A 400 23.17 -11.47 -13.21
C LEU A 400 22.44 -11.72 -14.54
N ASP A 401 22.71 -10.91 -15.56
CA ASP A 401 22.11 -11.07 -16.89
C ASP A 401 22.81 -12.21 -17.68
N ASP A 402 24.12 -12.37 -17.53
CA ASP A 402 24.90 -13.44 -18.20
C ASP A 402 24.58 -14.86 -17.68
N ASP A 403 24.32 -15.01 -16.37
CA ASP A 403 23.96 -16.32 -15.78
C ASP A 403 22.58 -16.81 -16.23
N SER A 404 21.72 -15.90 -16.71
CA SER A 404 20.40 -16.27 -17.24
C SER A 404 20.47 -16.99 -18.60
N GLY A 405 21.59 -16.85 -19.33
CA GLY A 405 21.81 -17.47 -20.64
C GLY A 405 22.50 -18.85 -20.60
N ARG A 406 23.09 -19.26 -19.48
CA ARG A 406 23.84 -20.54 -19.37
C ARG A 406 23.02 -21.72 -18.84
N LEU A 407 21.77 -21.49 -18.43
CA LEU A 407 20.87 -22.53 -17.91
C LEU A 407 19.78 -22.96 -18.91
N SER A 408 19.89 -22.54 -20.18
CA SER A 408 19.19 -23.14 -21.32
C SER A 408 20.14 -24.02 -22.11
#